data_AF-A0A914DWH6-F1
#
_entry.id   AF-A0A914DWH6-F1
#
_cell.length_a   1.000
_cell.length_b   1.000
_cell.length_c   1.000
_cell.angle_alpha   90.00
_cell.angle_beta   90.00
_cell.angle_gamma   90.00
#
_symmetry.space_group_name_H-M   'P 1'
#
loop_
_entity.id
_entity.type
_entity.pdbx_description
1 polymer ?
#
loop_
_entity_poly.entity_id
_entity_poly.type
_entity_poly.pdbx_seq_one_letter_code
_entity_poly.pdbx_strand_id
1 'polypeptide(L)'
;MHPGEKDGNTLDAIIPFMTMLQIFFYLAWAKVAEELLNPLGTDDDDLETNFIIDRNILMGMKLAEEYYNQFPEQLPDILDPKHPPMYSEDIRHPTHPYKGSAANINFKPEGRKPSMVPHRYSVSKGSLKKKEAQHILHDHLSWPKKLERSLSFPMAFGARKQDPP
;
A
#
# COMPACT_ATOMS: atom_id res chain seq x y z
N MET A 1 -47.14 59.63 0.69
CA MET A 1 -47.88 58.73 1.59
C MET A 1 -47.51 57.30 1.18
N HIS A 2 -46.53 56.67 1.84
CA HIS A 2 -46.13 55.29 1.54
C HIS A 2 -46.88 54.35 2.49
N PRO A 3 -47.78 53.48 2.01
CA PRO A 3 -48.43 52.51 2.87
C PRO A 3 -47.63 51.20 2.90
N GLY A 4 -47.06 50.92 4.08
CA GLY A 4 -46.95 49.58 4.66
C GLY A 4 -46.07 48.57 3.93
N GLU A 5 -44.75 48.71 4.09
CA GLU A 5 -43.84 47.56 4.06
C GLU A 5 -44.31 46.59 5.15
N LYS A 6 -44.76 45.39 4.77
CA LYS A 6 -45.02 44.32 5.74
C LYS A 6 -43.67 43.69 6.03
N ASP A 7 -43.08 44.07 7.17
CA ASP A 7 -41.83 43.51 7.68
C ASP A 7 -41.90 41.98 7.63
N GLY A 8 -41.08 41.36 6.77
CA GLY A 8 -41.08 39.92 6.46
C GLY A 8 -40.65 39.00 7.60
N ASN A 9 -40.76 39.45 8.85
CA ASN A 9 -40.16 38.85 10.03
C ASN A 9 -41.17 38.52 11.14
N THR A 10 -42.41 38.18 10.81
CA THR A 10 -43.39 37.73 11.81
C THR A 10 -43.63 36.22 11.73
N LEU A 11 -42.58 35.44 11.98
CA LEU A 11 -42.72 34.05 12.40
C LEU A 11 -42.34 33.97 13.88
N ASP A 12 -43.35 34.14 14.73
CA ASP A 12 -43.21 34.06 16.20
C ASP A 12 -43.13 32.57 16.59
N ALA A 13 -41.98 31.96 16.32
CA ALA A 13 -41.73 30.57 16.65
C ALA A 13 -41.36 30.46 18.14
N ILE A 14 -42.27 29.90 18.95
CA ILE A 14 -42.04 29.60 20.39
C ILE A 14 -40.75 28.79 20.58
N ILE A 15 -40.40 27.96 19.58
CA ILE A 15 -39.18 27.16 19.56
C ILE A 15 -38.41 27.48 18.26
N PRO A 16 -37.15 27.96 18.33
CA PRO A 16 -36.38 28.37 17.17
C PRO A 16 -35.76 27.16 16.45
N PHE A 17 -36.57 26.43 15.68
CA PHE A 17 -36.16 25.19 14.99
C PHE A 17 -34.92 25.33 14.12
N MET A 18 -34.84 26.41 13.31
CA MET A 18 -33.68 26.62 12.42
C MET A 18 -32.39 26.86 13.21
N THR A 19 -32.46 27.60 14.30
CA THR A 19 -31.30 27.86 15.17
C THR A 19 -30.87 26.59 15.92
N MET A 20 -31.82 25.74 16.34
CA MET A 20 -31.48 24.45 16.93
C MET A 20 -30.70 23.57 15.96
N LEU A 21 -31.15 23.46 14.70
CA LEU A 21 -30.41 22.71 13.67
C LEU A 21 -29.01 23.28 13.42
N GLN A 22 -28.88 24.61 13.35
CA GLN A 22 -27.57 25.26 13.22
C GLN A 22 -26.64 24.89 14.39
N ILE A 23 -27.13 24.96 15.62
CA ILE A 23 -26.37 24.58 16.82
C ILE A 23 -25.98 23.10 16.76
N PHE A 24 -26.91 22.21 16.39
CA PHE A 24 -26.61 20.79 16.23
C PHE A 24 -25.51 20.54 15.19
N PHE A 25 -25.54 21.19 14.03
CA PHE A 25 -24.48 21.01 13.03
C PHE A 25 -23.10 21.47 13.53
N TYR A 26 -23.02 22.63 14.19
CA TYR A 26 -21.75 23.14 14.69
C TYR A 26 -21.21 22.31 15.87
N LEU A 27 -22.07 21.92 16.81
CA LEU A 27 -21.68 21.08 17.94
C LEU A 27 -21.37 19.65 17.50
N ALA A 28 -22.13 19.08 16.57
CA ALA A 28 -21.85 17.74 16.04
C ALA A 28 -20.50 17.72 15.33
N TRP A 29 -20.19 18.72 14.49
CA TRP A 29 -18.88 18.78 13.84
C TRP A 29 -17.75 18.96 14.86
N ALA A 30 -17.94 19.81 15.87
CA ALA A 30 -16.96 19.94 16.95
C ALA A 30 -16.77 18.63 17.74
N LYS A 31 -17.86 17.89 17.98
CA LYS A 31 -17.83 16.60 18.70
C LYS A 31 -17.12 15.51 17.93
N VAL A 32 -17.32 15.42 16.61
CA VAL A 32 -16.54 14.50 15.75
C VAL A 32 -15.04 14.81 15.86
N ALA A 33 -14.66 16.09 15.92
CA ALA A 33 -13.25 16.46 16.07
C ALA A 33 -12.70 16.12 17.47
N GLU A 34 -13.52 16.21 18.52
CA GLU A 34 -13.16 15.84 19.89
C GLU A 34 -12.89 14.34 20.01
N GLU A 35 -13.78 13.52 19.45
CA GLU A 35 -13.68 12.06 19.43
C GLU A 35 -12.44 11.59 18.64
N LEU A 36 -12.17 12.21 17.49
CA LEU A 36 -10.99 11.89 16.68
C LEU A 36 -9.67 12.52 17.18
N LEU A 37 -9.72 13.38 18.21
CA LEU A 37 -8.52 14.05 18.71
C LEU A 37 -7.58 13.07 19.42
N ASN A 38 -8.14 12.10 20.15
CA ASN A 38 -7.39 11.06 20.85
C ASN A 38 -8.00 9.67 20.60
N PRO A 39 -7.76 9.07 19.42
CA PRO A 39 -8.30 7.76 19.04
C PRO A 39 -7.68 6.57 19.81
N LEU A 40 -6.85 6.85 20.82
CA LEU A 40 -6.14 5.88 21.66
C LEU A 40 -6.67 5.86 23.10
N GLY A 41 -7.84 6.46 23.34
CA GLY A 41 -8.47 6.51 24.65
C GLY A 41 -9.14 5.19 25.03
N THR A 42 -10.22 5.31 25.79
CA THR A 42 -11.06 4.18 26.27
C THR A 42 -12.52 4.37 25.90
N ASP A 43 -12.84 5.32 25.01
CA ASP A 43 -14.19 5.55 24.54
C ASP A 43 -14.59 4.42 23.59
N ASP A 44 -15.90 4.18 23.43
CA ASP A 44 -16.40 3.01 22.69
C ASP A 44 -16.02 3.03 21.19
N ASP A 45 -15.74 4.21 20.64
CA ASP A 45 -15.34 4.43 19.24
C ASP A 45 -13.81 4.55 19.05
N ASP A 46 -13.01 4.42 20.13
CA ASP A 46 -11.54 4.40 20.08
C ASP A 46 -10.98 3.08 19.51
N LEU A 47 -9.72 3.11 19.10
CA LEU A 47 -9.04 1.91 18.62
C LEU A 47 -8.82 0.89 19.76
N GLU A 48 -9.22 -0.36 19.53
CA GLU A 48 -8.95 -1.51 20.40
C GLU A 48 -7.44 -1.91 20.41
N THR A 49 -6.60 -1.04 20.93
CA THR A 49 -5.14 -1.18 20.86
C THR A 49 -4.63 -2.39 21.64
N ASN A 50 -5.27 -2.74 22.76
CA ASN A 50 -4.92 -3.94 23.54
C ASN A 50 -5.09 -5.21 22.70
N PHE A 51 -6.20 -5.33 21.96
CA PHE A 51 -6.44 -6.46 21.07
C PHE A 51 -5.37 -6.53 19.97
N ILE A 52 -5.04 -5.40 19.35
CA ILE A 52 -4.03 -5.34 18.29
C ILE A 52 -2.66 -5.78 18.81
N ILE A 53 -2.25 -5.32 20.00
CA ILE A 53 -0.98 -5.68 20.62
C ILE A 53 -0.94 -7.19 20.90
N ASP A 54 -1.96 -7.73 21.56
CA ASP A 54 -2.04 -9.16 21.89
C ASP A 54 -2.00 -10.02 20.63
N ARG A 55 -2.75 -9.62 19.60
CA ARG A 55 -2.80 -10.29 18.29
C ARG A 55 -1.43 -10.31 17.62
N ASN A 56 -0.72 -9.17 17.63
CA ASN A 56 0.56 -9.02 16.97
C ASN A 56 1.66 -9.82 17.67
N ILE A 57 1.73 -9.76 18.99
CA ILE A 57 2.70 -10.53 19.76
C ILE A 57 2.45 -12.03 19.57
N LEU A 58 1.19 -12.47 19.68
CA LEU A 58 0.81 -13.86 19.47
C LEU A 58 1.22 -14.37 18.09
N MET A 59 0.90 -13.63 17.02
CA MET A 59 1.24 -14.03 15.66
C MET A 59 2.73 -13.96 15.37
N GLY A 60 3.41 -12.93 15.87
CA GLY A 60 4.84 -12.77 15.72
C GLY A 60 5.60 -13.95 16.34
N MET A 61 5.23 -14.34 17.56
CA MET A 61 5.83 -15.51 18.22
C MET A 61 5.52 -16.82 17.48
N LYS A 62 4.26 -17.03 17.07
CA LYS A 62 3.88 -18.22 16.29
C LYS A 62 4.64 -18.32 14.96
N LEU A 63 4.87 -17.19 14.29
CA LEU A 63 5.63 -17.17 13.03
C LEU A 63 7.11 -17.52 13.26
N ALA A 64 7.70 -17.04 14.35
CA ALA A 64 9.10 -17.27 14.68
C ALA A 64 9.38 -18.68 15.23
N GLU A 65 8.40 -19.32 15.87
CA GLU A 65 8.54 -20.63 16.51
C GLU A 65 7.75 -21.71 15.77
N GLU A 66 6.42 -21.66 15.84
CA GLU A 66 5.52 -22.71 15.35
C GLU A 66 5.63 -22.88 13.84
N TYR A 67 5.64 -21.80 13.06
CA TYR A 67 5.66 -21.87 11.59
C TYR A 67 7.06 -21.74 10.98
N TYR A 68 8.12 -21.77 11.80
CA TYR A 68 9.48 -21.64 11.30
C TYR A 68 9.85 -22.80 10.39
N ASN A 69 10.21 -22.49 9.14
CA ASN A 69 10.59 -23.46 8.11
C ASN A 69 9.54 -24.54 7.86
N GLN A 70 8.27 -24.25 8.13
CA GLN A 70 7.14 -25.11 7.80
C GLN A 70 6.52 -24.66 6.49
N PHE A 71 6.38 -25.60 5.54
CA PHE A 71 5.72 -25.38 4.27
C PHE A 71 4.78 -26.55 3.98
N PRO A 72 3.61 -26.31 3.37
CA PRO A 72 2.76 -27.39 2.90
C PRO A 72 3.44 -28.16 1.76
N GLU A 73 2.98 -29.38 1.51
CA GLU A 73 3.43 -30.17 0.35
C GLU A 73 3.13 -29.41 -0.95
N GLN A 74 4.13 -29.33 -1.84
CA GLN A 74 4.00 -28.65 -3.11
C GLN A 74 3.30 -29.55 -4.13
N LEU A 75 2.03 -29.27 -4.40
CA LEU A 75 1.22 -29.93 -5.42
C LEU A 75 1.01 -29.01 -6.62
N PRO A 76 0.80 -29.54 -7.84
CA PRO A 76 0.40 -28.72 -8.98
C PRO A 76 -0.94 -28.03 -8.68
N ASP A 77 -1.03 -26.75 -9.02
CA ASP A 77 -2.22 -25.94 -8.75
C ASP A 77 -3.42 -26.41 -9.59
N ILE A 78 -4.60 -26.40 -8.98
CA ILE A 78 -5.89 -26.70 -9.62
C ILE A 78 -6.29 -25.55 -10.56
N LEU A 79 -5.81 -24.32 -10.28
CA LEU A 79 -6.04 -23.11 -11.07
C LEU A 79 -5.09 -22.96 -12.27
N ASP A 80 -4.62 -24.08 -12.82
CA ASP A 80 -3.94 -24.15 -14.13
C ASP A 80 -4.71 -23.29 -15.16
N PRO A 81 -4.08 -22.59 -16.13
CA PRO A 81 -4.74 -21.62 -17.03
C PRO A 81 -5.94 -22.16 -17.83
N LYS A 82 -6.16 -23.47 -17.79
CA LYS A 82 -7.31 -24.18 -18.35
C LYS A 82 -8.59 -24.00 -17.54
N HIS A 83 -8.50 -23.69 -16.24
CA HIS A 83 -9.64 -23.54 -15.34
C HIS A 83 -9.70 -22.10 -14.79
N PRO A 84 -10.59 -21.23 -15.30
CA PRO A 84 -10.78 -19.90 -14.74
C PRO A 84 -11.29 -20.00 -13.29
N PRO A 85 -11.03 -18.98 -12.44
CA PRO A 85 -11.58 -18.94 -11.09
C PRO A 85 -13.10 -19.05 -11.15
N MET A 86 -13.65 -19.98 -10.37
CA MET A 86 -15.08 -20.20 -10.27
C MET A 86 -15.68 -19.23 -9.26
N TYR A 87 -16.84 -18.68 -9.61
CA TYR A 87 -17.64 -17.81 -8.74
C TYR A 87 -19.00 -18.44 -8.51
N SER A 88 -19.60 -18.18 -7.34
CA SER A 88 -21.00 -18.52 -7.10
C SER A 88 -21.90 -17.74 -8.05
N GLU A 89 -23.06 -18.31 -8.41
CA GLU A 89 -24.02 -17.67 -9.32
C GLU A 89 -24.45 -16.28 -8.84
N ASP A 90 -24.56 -16.09 -7.53
CA ASP A 90 -24.98 -14.82 -6.92
C ASP A 90 -23.95 -13.68 -7.10
N ILE A 91 -22.68 -14.01 -7.32
CA ILE A 91 -21.56 -13.05 -7.46
C ILE A 91 -21.07 -12.99 -8.92
N ARG A 92 -21.73 -13.70 -9.83
CA ARG A 92 -21.39 -13.72 -11.25
C ARG A 92 -21.75 -12.40 -11.90
N HIS A 93 -20.86 -11.43 -11.79
CA HIS A 93 -20.98 -10.13 -12.45
C HIS A 93 -20.21 -10.11 -13.78
N PRO A 94 -20.73 -9.44 -14.83
CA PRO A 94 -20.00 -9.26 -16.08
C PRO A 94 -18.67 -8.54 -15.83
N THR A 95 -17.56 -9.26 -16.03
CA THR A 95 -16.23 -8.70 -15.86
C THR A 95 -15.87 -7.82 -17.06
N HIS A 96 -15.70 -6.53 -16.80
CA HIS A 96 -15.17 -5.57 -17.75
C HIS A 96 -13.76 -5.20 -17.30
N PRO A 97 -12.73 -6.03 -17.62
CA PRO A 97 -11.37 -5.74 -17.20
C PRO A 97 -10.96 -4.38 -17.78
N TYR A 98 -10.36 -3.53 -16.95
CA TYR A 98 -9.89 -2.22 -17.38
C TYR A 98 -8.78 -2.39 -18.41
N LYS A 99 -9.06 -2.09 -19.68
CA LYS A 99 -8.10 -2.21 -20.78
C LYS A 99 -7.21 -0.97 -20.94
N GLY A 100 -7.56 0.15 -20.30
CA GLY A 100 -6.88 1.44 -20.44
C GLY A 100 -7.53 2.36 -21.47
N SER A 101 -7.54 3.67 -21.19
CA SER A 101 -8.23 4.69 -22.02
C SER A 101 -7.73 4.80 -23.47
N ALA A 102 -6.50 4.36 -23.73
CA ALA A 102 -5.87 4.40 -25.06
C ALA A 102 -5.82 3.04 -25.77
N ALA A 103 -6.40 1.97 -25.20
CA ALA A 103 -6.17 0.61 -25.69
C ALA A 103 -6.76 0.29 -27.07
N ASN A 104 -7.70 1.10 -27.56
CA ASN A 104 -8.39 0.86 -28.82
C ASN A 104 -8.01 1.87 -29.92
N ILE A 105 -6.87 2.55 -29.80
CA ILE A 105 -6.38 3.45 -30.85
C ILE A 105 -5.82 2.64 -32.03
N ASN A 106 -6.63 2.51 -33.08
CA ASN A 106 -6.19 1.95 -34.35
C ASN A 106 -5.48 3.05 -35.15
N PHE A 107 -4.15 3.11 -35.09
CA PHE A 107 -3.38 3.97 -35.98
C PHE A 107 -3.55 3.46 -37.41
N LYS A 108 -4.33 4.16 -38.24
CA LYS A 108 -4.25 3.96 -39.70
C LYS A 108 -2.82 4.31 -40.12
N PRO A 109 -2.07 3.40 -40.78
CA PRO A 109 -0.71 3.69 -41.21
C PRO A 109 -0.73 4.60 -42.44
N GLU A 110 -1.15 5.86 -42.28
CA GLU A 110 -0.81 6.91 -43.24
C GLU A 110 0.66 7.29 -43.03
N GLY A 111 1.53 6.47 -43.62
CA GLY A 111 2.89 6.83 -44.02
C GLY A 111 3.97 7.00 -42.93
N ARG A 112 3.63 7.11 -41.64
CA ARG A 112 4.66 7.23 -40.59
C ARG A 112 4.46 6.21 -39.47
N LYS A 113 5.32 5.18 -39.47
CA LYS A 113 5.47 4.27 -38.34
C LYS A 113 5.92 5.08 -37.11
N PRO A 114 5.22 5.03 -35.97
CA PRO A 114 5.68 5.69 -34.76
C PRO A 114 7.02 5.07 -34.34
N SER A 115 8.11 5.84 -34.46
CA SER A 115 9.44 5.46 -33.99
C SER A 115 9.62 6.00 -32.58
N MET A 116 9.84 5.11 -31.61
CA MET A 116 10.27 5.54 -30.28
C MET A 116 11.67 6.16 -30.41
N VAL A 117 11.78 7.44 -30.06
CA VAL A 117 13.09 8.10 -29.94
C VAL A 117 13.39 8.28 -28.45
N PRO A 118 14.62 7.96 -28.01
CA PRO A 118 15.01 8.23 -26.64
C PRO A 118 14.89 9.74 -26.38
N HIS A 119 14.35 10.12 -25.23
CA HIS A 119 14.31 11.51 -24.79
C HIS A 119 15.76 12.03 -24.71
N ARG A 120 16.07 13.07 -25.49
CA ARG A 120 17.41 13.65 -25.51
C ARG A 120 17.62 14.42 -24.22
N TYR A 121 18.19 13.76 -23.22
CA TYR A 121 18.79 14.48 -22.10
C TYR A 121 19.84 15.42 -22.68
N SER A 122 19.64 16.73 -22.51
CA SER A 122 20.70 17.70 -22.75
C SER A 122 21.76 17.49 -21.67
N VAL A 123 22.68 16.57 -21.90
CA VAL A 123 23.92 16.55 -21.14
C VAL A 123 24.65 17.82 -21.56
N SER A 124 24.54 18.86 -20.74
CA SER A 124 25.44 20.01 -20.84
C SER A 124 26.85 19.42 -20.81
N LYS A 125 27.66 19.70 -21.84
CA LYS A 125 29.08 19.32 -21.85
C LYS A 125 29.81 20.23 -20.87
N GLY A 126 29.55 20.03 -19.58
CA GLY A 126 30.45 20.39 -18.50
C GLY A 126 31.57 19.36 -18.48
N SER A 127 32.80 19.83 -18.64
CA SER A 127 34.03 19.07 -18.59
C SER A 127 34.18 18.34 -17.25
N LEU A 128 33.59 17.14 -17.11
CA LEU A 128 33.90 16.24 -16.01
C LEU A 128 35.11 15.39 -16.41
N LYS A 129 36.22 15.66 -15.73
CA LYS A 129 37.49 14.97 -15.92
C LYS A 129 37.28 13.47 -15.73
N LYS A 130 37.67 12.70 -16.75
CA LYS A 130 37.62 11.24 -16.86
C LYS A 130 38.27 10.45 -15.69
N LYS A 131 38.90 11.13 -14.73
CA LYS A 131 39.63 10.53 -13.60
C LYS A 131 38.75 10.25 -12.37
N GLU A 132 37.64 10.96 -12.16
CA GLU A 132 36.75 10.70 -11.00
C GLU A 132 35.70 9.61 -11.25
N ALA A 133 35.25 9.44 -12.49
CA ALA A 133 34.29 8.39 -12.84
C ALA A 133 34.88 6.97 -12.75
N GLN A 134 36.21 6.82 -12.84
CA GLN A 134 36.89 5.53 -12.70
C GLN A 134 37.00 5.07 -11.25
N HIS A 135 37.05 5.99 -10.29
CA HIS A 135 37.13 5.64 -8.87
C HIS A 135 35.78 5.12 -8.35
N ILE A 136 34.66 5.74 -8.78
CA ILE A 136 33.30 5.35 -8.36
C ILE A 136 32.90 3.98 -8.93
N LEU A 137 33.32 3.64 -10.16
CA LEU A 137 33.01 2.35 -10.79
C LEU A 137 33.82 1.18 -10.20
N HIS A 138 35.00 1.42 -9.64
CA HIS A 138 35.81 0.35 -9.04
C HIS A 138 35.29 -0.07 -7.66
N ASP A 139 34.65 0.84 -6.92
CA ASP A 139 34.12 0.55 -5.58
C ASP A 139 32.86 -0.32 -5.64
N HIS A 140 31.97 -0.10 -6.61
CA HIS A 140 30.71 -0.86 -6.75
C HIS A 140 30.87 -2.29 -7.30
N LEU A 141 32.01 -2.63 -7.92
CA LEU A 141 32.25 -3.97 -8.47
C LEU A 141 33.04 -4.91 -7.53
N SER A 142 33.51 -4.41 -6.39
CA SER A 142 34.33 -5.16 -5.44
C SER A 142 33.54 -5.80 -4.29
N TRP A 143 32.30 -5.34 -4.06
CA TRP A 143 31.42 -5.83 -2.98
C TRP A 143 31.12 -7.35 -3.04
N PRO A 144 30.89 -8.00 -4.19
CA PRO A 144 30.58 -9.43 -4.20
C PRO A 144 31.79 -10.33 -3.88
N LYS A 145 33.03 -9.88 -4.16
CA LYS A 145 34.24 -10.69 -3.93
C LYS A 145 34.75 -10.63 -2.48
N LYS A 146 34.33 -9.62 -1.70
CA LYS A 146 34.75 -9.44 -0.31
C LYS A 146 33.96 -10.32 0.66
N LEU A 147 32.72 -10.69 0.30
CA LEU A 147 31.84 -11.57 1.07
C LEU A 147 32.18 -13.07 0.93
N GLU A 148 32.72 -13.51 -0.21
CA GLU A 148 33.14 -14.90 -0.40
C GLU A 148 34.39 -15.26 0.43
N ARG A 149 35.29 -14.29 0.67
CA ARG A 149 36.48 -14.50 1.51
C ARG A 149 36.18 -14.52 3.01
N SER A 150 35.07 -13.92 3.47
CA SER A 150 34.67 -13.96 4.88
C SER A 150 33.86 -15.21 5.26
N LEU A 151 33.37 -15.97 4.27
CA LEU A 151 32.61 -17.20 4.49
C LEU A 151 33.45 -18.49 4.39
N SER A 152 34.75 -18.40 4.08
CA SER A 152 35.67 -19.55 4.20
C SER A 152 36.34 -19.57 5.59
N PHE A 153 35.59 -19.96 6.61
CA PHE A 153 36.15 -20.55 7.83
C PHE A 153 36.04 -22.08 7.72
N PRO A 154 37.05 -22.86 8.15
CA PRO A 154 37.05 -24.31 7.93
C PRO A 154 35.90 -24.99 8.67
N MET A 155 35.09 -25.76 7.93
CA MET A 155 34.23 -26.82 8.45
C MET A 155 35.09 -27.83 9.22
N ALA A 156 35.15 -27.71 10.54
CA ALA A 156 35.59 -28.79 11.41
C ALA A 156 34.42 -29.77 11.56
N PHE A 157 34.37 -30.76 10.67
CA PHE A 157 33.47 -31.90 10.77
C PHE A 157 34.01 -32.84 11.87
N GLY A 158 33.61 -32.59 13.11
CA GLY A 158 33.89 -33.47 14.24
C GLY A 158 33.04 -34.73 14.15
N ALA A 159 33.57 -35.77 13.53
CA ALA A 159 33.01 -37.12 13.57
C ALA A 159 33.05 -37.66 15.01
N ARG A 160 31.91 -37.70 15.70
CA ARG A 160 31.75 -38.50 16.92
C ARG A 160 31.20 -39.87 16.52
N LYS A 161 32.10 -40.87 16.42
CA LYS A 161 31.73 -42.28 16.45
C LYS A 161 30.99 -42.57 17.76
N GLN A 162 29.77 -43.06 17.66
CA GLN A 162 29.16 -43.86 18.72
C GLN A 162 29.43 -45.31 18.36
N ASP A 163 30.24 -45.99 19.17
CA ASP A 163 30.35 -47.45 19.14
C ASP A 163 29.39 -48.03 20.22
N PRO A 164 28.65 -49.12 19.92
CA PRO A 164 27.76 -49.83 20.85
C PRO A 164 28.56 -50.79 21.77
N PRO A 165 27.97 -51.47 22.78
CA PRO A 165 26.56 -51.61 23.19
C PRO A 165 26.15 -50.86 24.47
#